data_AF-A0A534M6V1-F1
#
_entry.id   AF-A0A534M6V1-F1
#
_cell.length_a   1.000
_cell.length_b   1.000
_cell.length_c   1.000
_cell.angle_alpha   90.00
_cell.angle_beta   90.00
_cell.angle_gamma   90.00
#
_symmetry.space_group_name_H-M   'P 1'
#
loop_
_entity.id
_entity.type
_entity.pdbx_description
1 polymer ?
#
loop_
_entity_poly.entity_id
_entity_poly.type
_entity_poly.pdbx_seq_one_letter_code
_entity_poly.pdbx_strand_id
1 'polypeptide(L)'
;MPSSAENDISAGEQALGQLDYDAAYKHFDKATKADPTNAVAFFGKAEAALGVPKVEPDEILGLYKKAIDLDGENPQFRDALASFCVDLGRFNDAEEQYNAAAKLDEENAPFYWSEFAIQYARKAPLKMEQFLDDKTRDMIRQKALTYALRALGIEKEDAKRIL
;
A
#
# COMPACT_ATOMS: atom_id res chain seq x y z
N MET A 1 0.96 -28.50 -17.41
CA MET A 1 -0.31 -28.20 -16.72
C MET A 1 0.04 -27.27 -15.57
N PRO A 2 -0.62 -26.12 -15.41
CA PRO A 2 -0.37 -25.25 -14.25
C PRO A 2 -0.65 -26.01 -12.96
N SER A 3 0.05 -25.68 -11.89
CA SER A 3 -0.22 -26.25 -10.58
C SER A 3 -1.64 -25.86 -10.11
N SER A 4 -2.20 -26.60 -9.15
CA SER A 4 -3.51 -26.23 -8.58
C SER A 4 -3.50 -24.80 -8.04
N ALA A 5 -2.36 -24.36 -7.49
CA ALA A 5 -2.19 -23.00 -6.97
C ALA A 5 -2.21 -21.95 -8.10
N GLU A 6 -1.48 -22.17 -9.19
CA GLU A 6 -1.44 -21.24 -10.34
C GLU A 6 -2.81 -21.06 -10.98
N ASN A 7 -3.59 -22.14 -11.12
CA ASN A 7 -4.96 -22.04 -11.66
C ASN A 7 -5.87 -21.19 -10.75
N ASP A 8 -5.77 -21.36 -9.43
CA ASP A 8 -6.53 -20.56 -8.48
C ASP A 8 -6.03 -19.11 -8.42
N ILE A 9 -4.74 -18.84 -8.61
CA ILE A 9 -4.21 -17.47 -8.74
C ILE A 9 -4.83 -16.78 -9.95
N SER A 10 -4.76 -17.40 -11.14
CA SER A 10 -5.33 -16.80 -12.36
C SER A 10 -6.84 -16.60 -12.27
N ALA A 11 -7.58 -17.52 -11.64
CA ALA A 11 -9.00 -17.35 -11.38
C ALA A 11 -9.28 -16.20 -10.39
N GLY A 12 -8.44 -16.06 -9.36
CA GLY A 12 -8.49 -14.96 -8.40
C GLY A 12 -8.25 -13.60 -9.06
N GLU A 13 -7.23 -13.50 -9.92
CA GLU A 13 -6.92 -12.30 -10.70
C GLU A 13 -8.07 -11.94 -11.66
N GLN A 14 -8.66 -12.93 -12.33
CA GLN A 14 -9.80 -12.72 -13.20
C GLN A 14 -11.01 -12.18 -12.42
N ALA A 15 -11.28 -12.73 -11.23
CA ALA A 15 -12.36 -12.26 -10.37
C ALA A 15 -12.11 -10.84 -9.85
N LEU A 16 -10.87 -10.49 -9.49
CA LEU A 16 -10.48 -9.11 -9.16
C LEU A 16 -10.75 -8.15 -10.32
N GLY A 17 -10.41 -8.55 -11.55
CA GLY A 17 -10.69 -7.76 -12.76
C GLY A 17 -12.19 -7.54 -13.02
N GLN A 18 -13.05 -8.39 -12.45
CA GLN A 18 -14.52 -8.26 -12.49
C GLN A 18 -15.10 -7.58 -11.25
N LEU A 19 -14.25 -7.15 -10.31
CA LEU A 19 -14.63 -6.60 -9.00
C LEU A 19 -15.44 -7.59 -8.14
N ASP A 20 -15.34 -8.89 -8.42
CA ASP A 20 -15.91 -9.95 -7.59
C ASP A 20 -14.92 -10.33 -6.48
N TYR A 21 -14.86 -9.47 -5.46
CA TYR A 21 -13.92 -9.59 -4.35
C TYR A 21 -14.14 -10.87 -3.52
N ASP A 22 -15.40 -11.31 -3.36
CA ASP A 22 -15.72 -12.56 -2.66
C ASP A 22 -15.21 -13.79 -3.41
N ALA A 23 -15.38 -13.84 -4.74
CA ALA A 23 -14.83 -14.92 -5.56
C ALA A 23 -13.30 -14.88 -5.59
N ALA A 24 -12.71 -13.69 -5.77
CA ALA A 24 -11.28 -13.49 -5.76
C ALA A 24 -10.66 -13.99 -4.44
N TYR A 25 -11.20 -13.57 -3.30
CA TYR A 25 -10.71 -13.98 -1.99
C TYR A 25 -10.75 -15.50 -1.81
N LYS A 26 -11.82 -16.17 -2.26
CA LYS A 26 -11.93 -17.64 -2.21
C LYS A 26 -10.89 -18.34 -3.08
N HIS A 27 -10.61 -17.82 -4.27
CA HIS A 27 -9.61 -18.38 -5.16
C HIS A 27 -8.20 -18.20 -4.58
N PHE A 28 -7.85 -16.99 -4.13
CA PHE A 28 -6.56 -16.78 -3.46
C PHE A 28 -6.42 -17.55 -2.14
N ASP A 29 -7.52 -17.77 -1.40
CA ASP A 29 -7.51 -18.65 -0.22
C ASP A 29 -7.17 -20.11 -0.57
N LYS A 30 -7.67 -20.62 -1.69
CA LYS A 30 -7.25 -21.95 -2.19
C LYS A 30 -5.80 -21.94 -2.64
N ALA A 31 -5.36 -20.91 -3.36
CA ALA A 31 -3.99 -20.77 -3.82
C ALA A 31 -2.99 -20.76 -2.65
N THR A 32 -3.25 -19.97 -1.61
CA THR A 32 -2.40 -19.90 -0.40
C THR A 32 -2.37 -21.20 0.41
N LYS A 33 -3.43 -22.01 0.34
CA LYS A 33 -3.45 -23.36 0.95
C LYS A 33 -2.69 -24.39 0.10
N ALA A 34 -2.78 -24.28 -1.22
CA ALA A 34 -2.09 -25.17 -2.16
C ALA A 34 -0.58 -24.89 -2.21
N ASP A 35 -0.19 -23.63 -2.11
CA ASP A 35 1.21 -23.18 -2.01
C ASP A 35 1.36 -22.10 -0.94
N PRO A 36 1.72 -22.48 0.31
CA PRO A 36 1.95 -21.55 1.41
C PRO A 36 3.20 -20.67 1.28
N THR A 37 3.98 -20.85 0.22
CA THR A 37 5.20 -20.06 -0.07
C THR A 37 5.02 -19.08 -1.23
N ASN A 38 3.83 -19.03 -1.84
CA ASN A 38 3.56 -18.15 -2.96
C ASN A 38 3.20 -16.73 -2.51
N ALA A 39 4.15 -15.80 -2.60
CA ALA A 39 3.95 -14.40 -2.21
C ALA A 39 2.79 -13.73 -2.96
N VAL A 40 2.66 -14.00 -4.27
CA VAL A 40 1.60 -13.43 -5.13
C VAL A 40 0.21 -13.87 -4.68
N ALA A 41 0.04 -15.13 -4.25
CA ALA A 41 -1.23 -15.62 -3.73
C ALA A 41 -1.64 -14.89 -2.43
N PHE A 42 -0.69 -14.64 -1.51
CA PHE A 42 -0.97 -13.88 -0.29
C PHE A 42 -1.29 -12.42 -0.60
N PHE A 43 -0.55 -11.81 -1.53
CA PHE A 43 -0.81 -10.45 -2.01
C PHE A 43 -2.21 -10.33 -2.63
N GLY A 44 -2.54 -11.20 -3.58
CA GLY A 44 -3.86 -11.22 -4.23
C GLY A 44 -5.00 -11.47 -3.24
N LYS A 45 -4.77 -12.31 -2.21
CA LYS A 45 -5.73 -12.50 -1.11
C LYS A 45 -5.95 -11.20 -0.34
N ALA A 46 -4.89 -10.44 -0.06
CA ALA A 46 -4.98 -9.15 0.62
C ALA A 46 -5.77 -8.13 -0.22
N GLU A 47 -5.45 -7.99 -1.50
CA GLU A 47 -6.15 -7.11 -2.45
C GLU A 47 -7.65 -7.45 -2.54
N ALA A 48 -7.98 -8.74 -2.62
CA ALA A 48 -9.37 -9.19 -2.63
C ALA A 48 -10.08 -8.89 -1.30
N ALA A 49 -9.39 -9.06 -0.17
CA ALA A 49 -9.95 -8.84 1.16
C ALA A 49 -10.41 -7.39 1.38
N LEU A 50 -9.80 -6.40 0.72
CA LEU A 50 -10.22 -4.99 0.80
C LEU A 50 -11.68 -4.79 0.41
N GLY A 51 -12.21 -5.61 -0.50
CA GLY A 51 -13.60 -5.56 -0.94
C GLY A 51 -14.53 -6.55 -0.24
N VAL A 52 -14.05 -7.31 0.74
CA VAL A 52 -14.85 -8.29 1.49
C VAL A 52 -15.16 -7.73 2.89
N PRO A 53 -16.39 -7.25 3.17
CA PRO A 53 -16.70 -6.53 4.41
C PRO A 53 -16.49 -7.30 5.72
N LYS A 54 -16.34 -8.62 5.65
CA LYS A 54 -16.14 -9.50 6.81
C LYS A 54 -14.68 -9.70 7.18
N VAL A 55 -13.75 -9.27 6.33
CA VAL A 55 -12.32 -9.43 6.61
C VAL A 55 -11.85 -8.22 7.41
N GLU A 56 -11.32 -8.49 8.60
CA GLU A 56 -10.88 -7.45 9.51
C GLU A 56 -9.56 -6.82 9.04
N PRO A 57 -9.32 -5.52 9.31
CA PRO A 57 -8.09 -4.84 8.89
C PRO A 57 -6.78 -5.53 9.30
N ASP A 58 -6.73 -6.12 10.49
CA ASP A 58 -5.54 -6.83 10.98
C ASP A 58 -5.24 -8.10 10.18
N GLU A 59 -6.27 -8.77 9.66
CA GLU A 59 -6.08 -9.92 8.76
C GLU A 59 -5.46 -9.47 7.43
N ILE A 60 -5.98 -8.38 6.86
CA ILE A 60 -5.47 -7.80 5.60
C ILE A 60 -4.00 -7.38 5.77
N LEU A 61 -3.67 -6.70 6.87
CA LEU A 61 -2.28 -6.37 7.21
C LEU A 61 -1.40 -7.62 7.32
N GLY A 62 -1.91 -8.70 7.92
CA GLY A 62 -1.21 -9.97 8.03
C GLY A 62 -0.92 -10.60 6.67
N LEU A 63 -1.87 -10.53 5.73
CA LEU A 63 -1.71 -11.05 4.37
C LEU A 63 -0.64 -10.29 3.58
N TYR A 64 -0.64 -8.96 3.60
CA TYR A 64 0.40 -8.15 2.96
C TYR A 64 1.79 -8.42 3.57
N LYS A 65 1.89 -8.44 4.90
CA LYS A 65 3.16 -8.75 5.58
C LYS A 65 3.66 -10.13 5.20
N LYS A 66 2.77 -11.12 5.10
CA LYS A 66 3.14 -12.46 4.68
C LYS A 66 3.65 -12.49 3.24
N ALA A 67 3.07 -11.72 2.32
CA ALA A 67 3.58 -11.57 0.96
C ALA A 67 5.00 -10.97 0.95
N ILE A 68 5.23 -9.89 1.71
CA ILE A 68 6.54 -9.23 1.84
C ILE A 68 7.59 -10.15 2.50
N ASP A 69 7.19 -10.95 3.50
CA ASP A 69 8.09 -11.90 4.17
C ASP A 69 8.53 -13.04 3.23
N LEU A 70 7.67 -13.41 2.26
CA LEU A 70 7.95 -14.45 1.26
C LEU A 70 8.77 -13.90 0.08
N ASP A 71 8.49 -12.68 -0.36
CA ASP A 71 9.22 -11.97 -1.40
C ASP A 71 9.32 -10.47 -1.03
N GLY A 72 10.47 -10.11 -0.46
CA GLY A 72 10.73 -8.76 0.04
C GLY A 72 11.26 -7.78 -1.01
N GLU A 73 11.55 -8.26 -2.22
CA GLU A 73 12.19 -7.50 -3.30
C GLU A 73 11.16 -6.87 -4.26
N ASN A 74 9.89 -7.25 -4.16
CA ASN A 74 8.83 -6.66 -4.96
C ASN A 74 8.33 -5.33 -4.32
N PRO A 75 8.61 -4.16 -4.91
CA PRO A 75 8.19 -2.88 -4.36
C PRO A 75 6.66 -2.73 -4.31
N GLN A 76 5.91 -3.41 -5.20
CA GLN A 76 4.45 -3.32 -5.25
C GLN A 76 3.78 -3.82 -3.97
N PHE A 77 4.37 -4.82 -3.30
CA PHE A 77 3.81 -5.34 -2.05
C PHE A 77 3.93 -4.33 -0.92
N ARG A 78 5.04 -3.58 -0.89
CA ARG A 78 5.25 -2.51 0.08
C ARG A 78 4.36 -1.31 -0.20
N ASP A 79 4.24 -0.94 -1.48
CA ASP A 79 3.36 0.13 -1.93
C ASP A 79 1.89 -0.11 -1.53
N ALA A 80 1.36 -1.30 -1.84
CA ALA A 80 -0.01 -1.67 -1.47
C ALA A 80 -0.23 -1.67 0.05
N LEU A 81 0.72 -2.22 0.83
CA LEU A 81 0.66 -2.15 2.30
C LEU A 81 0.71 -0.70 2.80
N ALA A 82 1.50 0.16 2.15
CA ALA A 82 1.61 1.57 2.50
C ALA A 82 0.27 2.29 2.29
N SER A 83 -0.34 2.11 1.12
CA SER A 83 -1.65 2.66 0.77
C SER A 83 -2.73 2.19 1.76
N PHE A 84 -2.76 0.89 2.08
CA PHE A 84 -3.69 0.37 3.08
C PHE A 84 -3.44 0.95 4.48
N CYS A 85 -2.18 1.14 4.89
CA CYS A 85 -1.85 1.82 6.14
C CYS A 85 -2.35 3.27 6.17
N VAL A 86 -2.32 4.00 5.05
CA VAL A 86 -2.91 5.35 4.96
C VAL A 86 -4.42 5.29 5.21
N ASP A 87 -5.12 4.32 4.62
CA ASP A 87 -6.57 4.17 4.81
C ASP A 87 -6.95 3.85 6.25
N LEU A 88 -6.08 3.13 6.97
CA LEU A 88 -6.22 2.89 8.41
C LEU A 88 -5.80 4.10 9.28
N GLY A 89 -5.21 5.14 8.70
CA GLY A 89 -4.67 6.30 9.43
C GLY A 89 -3.32 6.02 10.11
N ARG A 90 -2.67 4.89 9.77
CA ARG A 90 -1.35 4.48 10.27
C ARG A 90 -0.25 5.14 9.43
N PHE A 91 -0.19 6.47 9.48
CA PHE A 91 0.65 7.25 8.55
C PHE A 91 2.16 7.04 8.70
N ASN A 92 2.64 6.68 9.90
CA ASN A 92 4.06 6.38 10.10
C ASN A 92 4.44 5.04 9.45
N ASP A 93 3.57 4.03 9.56
CA ASP A 93 3.80 2.74 8.93
C ASP A 93 3.70 2.85 7.40
N ALA A 94 2.74 3.65 6.91
CA ALA A 94 2.65 3.98 5.49
C ALA A 94 3.92 4.64 4.96
N GLU A 95 4.44 5.64 5.69
CA GLU A 95 5.68 6.33 5.33
C GLU A 95 6.88 5.37 5.27
N GLU A 96 6.99 4.45 6.23
CA GLU A 96 8.05 3.43 6.23
C GLU A 96 7.98 2.55 4.98
N GLN A 97 6.79 2.06 4.63
CA GLN A 97 6.62 1.17 3.49
C GLN A 97 6.80 1.88 2.14
N TYR A 98 6.31 3.11 1.97
CA TYR A 98 6.60 3.91 0.76
C TYR A 98 8.10 4.18 0.59
N ASN A 99 8.80 4.51 1.68
CA ASN A 99 10.25 4.70 1.61
C ASN A 99 11.00 3.39 1.34
N ALA A 100 10.49 2.25 1.79
CA ALA A 100 11.06 0.95 1.48
C ALA A 100 10.81 0.55 0.02
N ALA A 101 9.61 0.79 -0.54
CA ALA A 101 9.34 0.62 -1.97
C ALA A 101 10.29 1.48 -2.83
N ALA A 102 10.44 2.75 -2.49
CA ALA A 102 11.36 3.68 -3.17
C ALA A 102 12.84 3.29 -3.09
N LYS A 103 13.25 2.48 -2.10
CA LYS A 103 14.63 1.95 -2.01
C LYS A 103 14.84 0.72 -2.86
N LEU A 104 13.80 -0.10 -3.05
CA LEU A 104 13.86 -1.29 -3.91
C LEU A 104 13.81 -0.90 -5.39
N ASP A 105 13.12 0.19 -5.70
CA ASP A 105 12.94 0.71 -7.05
C ASP A 105 13.26 2.20 -7.09
N GLU A 106 14.56 2.51 -7.16
CA GLU A 106 15.08 3.88 -7.13
C GLU A 106 14.62 4.70 -8.34
N GLU A 107 14.38 4.06 -9.49
CA GLU A 107 13.89 4.73 -10.71
C GLU A 107 12.46 5.24 -10.52
N ASN A 108 11.60 4.46 -9.87
CA ASN A 108 10.23 4.88 -9.53
C ASN A 108 10.11 5.50 -8.13
N ALA A 109 11.21 5.76 -7.41
CA ALA A 109 11.17 6.45 -6.12
C ALA A 109 10.31 7.75 -6.11
N PRO A 110 10.38 8.61 -7.15
CA PRO A 110 9.48 9.75 -7.28
C PRO A 110 7.99 9.41 -7.23
N PHE A 111 7.58 8.30 -7.84
CA PHE A 111 6.19 7.84 -7.86
C PHE A 111 5.71 7.56 -6.43
N TYR A 112 6.40 6.70 -5.68
CA TYR A 112 6.04 6.32 -4.31
C TYR A 112 5.99 7.53 -3.36
N TRP A 113 6.96 8.46 -3.46
CA TRP A 113 6.93 9.69 -2.65
C TRP A 113 5.78 10.62 -3.02
N SER A 114 5.49 10.76 -4.32
CA SER A 114 4.38 11.58 -4.80
C SER A 114 3.03 11.03 -4.33
N GLU A 115 2.88 9.70 -4.36
CA GLU A 115 1.66 9.04 -3.90
C GLU A 115 1.48 9.23 -2.40
N PHE A 116 2.52 8.97 -1.60
CA PHE A 116 2.47 9.23 -0.16
C PHE A 116 2.11 10.69 0.15
N ALA A 117 2.71 11.65 -0.54
CA ALA A 117 2.43 13.08 -0.36
C ALA A 117 0.94 13.39 -0.57
N ILE A 118 0.37 12.93 -1.68
CA ILE A 118 -1.03 13.17 -2.05
C ILE A 118 -1.98 12.47 -1.08
N GLN A 119 -1.74 11.18 -0.82
CA GLN A 119 -2.58 10.36 0.05
C GLN A 119 -2.57 10.88 1.49
N TYR A 120 -1.38 11.19 2.03
CA TYR A 120 -1.23 11.77 3.37
C TYR A 120 -1.92 13.14 3.49
N ALA A 121 -1.72 14.04 2.52
CA ALA A 121 -2.36 15.35 2.52
C ALA A 121 -3.89 15.26 2.53
N ARG A 122 -4.47 14.28 1.83
CA ARG A 122 -5.92 14.08 1.72
C ARG A 122 -6.50 13.39 2.95
N LYS A 123 -5.83 12.37 3.47
CA LYS A 123 -6.39 11.45 4.48
C LYS A 123 -6.03 11.85 5.91
N ALA A 124 -4.86 12.45 6.15
CA ALA A 124 -4.45 12.86 7.49
C ALA A 124 -5.40 13.86 8.17
N PRO A 125 -5.88 14.93 7.49
CA PRO A 125 -6.83 15.86 8.12
C PRO A 125 -8.14 15.19 8.51
N LEU A 126 -8.60 14.20 7.73
CA LEU A 126 -9.83 13.45 8.01
C LEU A 126 -9.65 12.50 9.20
N LYS A 127 -8.52 11.80 9.27
CA LYS A 127 -8.23 10.84 10.36
C LYS A 127 -7.83 11.51 11.67
N MET A 128 -7.28 12.72 11.60
CA MET A 128 -6.84 13.51 12.75
C MET A 128 -7.81 14.65 13.10
N GLU A 129 -9.06 14.60 12.62
CA GLU A 129 -10.04 15.70 12.73
C GLU A 129 -10.16 16.24 14.17
N GLN A 130 -10.22 15.36 15.16
CA GLN A 130 -10.32 15.73 16.59
C GLN A 130 -9.12 16.52 17.12
N PHE A 131 -7.98 16.49 16.44
CA PHE A 131 -6.75 17.20 16.80
C PHE A 131 -6.38 18.29 15.78
N LEU A 132 -7.28 18.63 14.85
CA LEU A 132 -6.95 19.46 13.70
C LEU A 132 -6.97 20.97 14.04
N ASP A 133 -5.91 21.42 14.72
CA ASP A 133 -5.59 22.83 14.90
C ASP A 133 -4.68 23.37 13.77
N ASP A 134 -4.37 24.67 13.81
CA ASP A 134 -3.53 25.30 12.78
C ASP A 134 -2.12 24.69 12.75
N LYS A 135 -1.56 24.36 13.92
CA LYS A 135 -0.26 23.69 14.02
C LYS A 135 -0.26 22.33 13.36
N THR A 136 -1.31 21.55 13.54
CA THR A 136 -1.47 20.21 12.96
C THR A 136 -1.74 20.28 11.47
N ARG A 137 -2.51 21.28 11.00
CA ARG A 137 -2.68 21.55 9.56
C ARG A 137 -1.34 21.89 8.90
N ASP A 138 -0.55 22.75 9.54
CA ASP A 138 0.76 23.16 9.02
C ASP A 138 1.75 22.00 9.02
N MET A 139 1.76 21.17 10.07
CA MET A 139 2.54 19.93 10.12
C MET A 139 2.17 18.99 8.96
N ILE A 140 0.87 18.75 8.73
CA ILE A 140 0.40 17.87 7.65
C ILE A 140 0.84 18.41 6.29
N ARG A 141 0.60 19.70 6.05
CA ARG A 141 0.98 20.38 4.80
C ARG A 141 2.48 20.36 4.58
N GLN A 142 3.27 20.64 5.62
CA GLN A 142 4.72 20.65 5.54
C GLN A 142 5.27 19.27 5.19
N LYS A 143 4.75 18.20 5.83
CA LYS A 143 5.19 16.83 5.52
C LYS A 143 4.80 16.43 4.10
N ALA A 144 3.55 16.66 3.69
CA ALA A 144 3.10 16.39 2.32
C ALA A 144 3.95 17.15 1.28
N LEU A 145 4.18 18.43 1.50
CA LEU A 145 5.02 19.26 0.63
C LEU A 145 6.47 18.75 0.59
N THR A 146 7.02 18.30 1.72
CA THR A 146 8.38 17.73 1.76
C THR A 146 8.49 16.51 0.85
N TYR A 147 7.52 15.60 0.87
CA TYR A 147 7.52 14.44 -0.03
C TYR A 147 7.23 14.81 -1.48
N ALA A 148 6.37 15.80 -1.73
CA ALA A 148 6.11 16.29 -3.09
C ALA A 148 7.37 16.92 -3.72
N LEU A 149 8.11 17.72 -2.95
CA LEU A 149 9.39 18.31 -3.39
C LEU A 149 10.45 17.22 -3.61
N ARG A 150 10.54 16.24 -2.70
CA ARG A 150 11.43 15.09 -2.85
C ARG A 150 11.14 14.30 -4.13
N ALA A 151 9.86 14.08 -4.45
CA ALA A 151 9.44 13.46 -5.70
C ALA A 151 9.85 14.26 -6.94
N LEU A 152 9.96 15.58 -6.83
CA LEU A 152 10.44 16.46 -7.92
C LEU A 152 11.97 16.60 -7.95
N GLY A 153 12.71 15.94 -7.06
CA GLY A 153 14.16 16.14 -6.91
C GLY A 153 14.54 17.53 -6.40
N ILE A 154 13.61 18.22 -5.73
CA ILE A 154 13.84 19.56 -5.18
C ILE A 154 14.21 19.41 -3.71
N GLU A 155 15.44 19.80 -3.38
CA GLU A 155 15.91 19.82 -2.01
C GLU A 155 15.23 20.94 -1.21
N LYS A 156 15.07 20.72 0.10
CA LYS A 156 14.36 21.65 1.00
C LYS A 156 14.94 23.06 1.00
N GLU A 157 16.24 23.21 0.79
CA GLU A 157 16.90 24.52 0.73
C GLU A 157 16.60 25.27 -0.58
N ASP A 158 16.43 24.56 -1.69
CA ASP A 158 16.03 25.15 -2.97
C ASP A 158 14.53 25.48 -3.00
N ALA A 159 13.71 24.71 -2.30
CA ALA A 159 12.28 24.99 -2.16
C ALA A 159 11.98 26.37 -1.54
N LYS A 160 12.82 26.85 -0.61
CA LYS A 160 12.68 28.19 0.01
C LYS A 160 12.84 29.34 -1.00
N ARG A 161 13.44 29.09 -2.16
CA ARG A 161 13.60 30.10 -3.23
C ARG A 161 12.39 30.19 -4.15
N ILE A 162 11.51 29.18 -4.13
CA ILE A 162 10.40 28.98 -5.08
C ILE A 162 9.03 29.23 -4.40
N LEU A 163 8.99 29.28 -3.07
CA LEU A 163 7.80 29.53 -2.23
C LEU A 163 7.89 30.89 -1.56
#